data_AF-A0A9W8WY93-F1
#
_entry.id   AF-A0A9W8WY93-F1
#
_cell.length_a   1.000
_cell.length_b   1.000
_cell.length_c   1.000
_cell.angle_alpha   90.00
_cell.angle_beta   90.00
_cell.angle_gamma   90.00
#
_symmetry.space_group_name_H-M   'P 1'
#
loop_
_entity.id
_entity.type
_entity.pdbx_description
1 polymer ?
#
loop_
_entity_poly.entity_id
_entity_poly.type
_entity_poly.pdbx_seq_one_letter_code
_entity_poly.pdbx_strand_id
1 'polypeptide(L)'
;MDEGNRAYNWCNANPLWPPYNIAPSTHAAIQNAQLALLRAPSFVGDIMPQPQAGHWKVRTNAKCRDSSILTNLPMYSALVDTPLRAQRPKTIYFELKVTGIGRGGFSLEEAEAGIAVGFIAPPYPTFRLPGWQRGSLGVHGDDGRKYVNDTWGGVDFTTAFAPGDTVGIGMTFTIPKNPPSYEAGQQGKLMDVDVFFTRNGKKEGGWDGNEELDARSEGGTIGLKGDFDLFPAIGVFGGVDFEVFFHPSQWLYRPF
;
A
#
# COMPACT_ATOMS: atom_id res chain seq x y z
N MET A 1 10.32 3.69 -24.96
CA MET A 1 9.25 4.36 -24.19
C MET A 1 9.62 4.21 -22.73
N ASP A 2 9.74 5.32 -22.01
CA ASP A 2 9.98 5.29 -20.56
C ASP A 2 8.91 4.45 -19.83
N GLU A 3 9.28 3.69 -18.79
CA GLU A 3 8.35 2.78 -18.10
C GLU A 3 7.24 3.54 -17.36
N GLY A 4 7.52 4.75 -16.88
CA GLY A 4 6.52 5.66 -16.31
C GLY A 4 5.45 6.03 -17.33
N ASN A 5 5.86 6.42 -18.55
CA ASN A 5 4.92 6.71 -19.65
C ASN A 5 4.09 5.49 -20.07
N ARG A 6 4.69 4.29 -20.09
CA ARG A 6 3.95 3.05 -20.35
C ARG A 6 2.87 2.82 -19.29
N ALA A 7 3.22 3.01 -18.02
CA ALA A 7 2.30 2.84 -16.90
C ALA A 7 1.17 3.87 -16.92
N TYR A 8 1.48 5.13 -17.20
CA TYR A 8 0.49 6.20 -17.32
C TYR A 8 -0.55 5.90 -18.42
N ASN A 9 -0.08 5.51 -19.62
CA ASN A 9 -0.98 5.12 -20.71
C ASN A 9 -1.84 3.90 -20.35
N TRP A 10 -1.26 2.93 -19.64
CA TRP A 10 -2.01 1.78 -19.13
C TRP A 10 -3.11 2.23 -18.15
N CYS A 11 -2.79 3.15 -17.23
CA CYS A 11 -3.75 3.70 -16.26
C CYS A 11 -4.92 4.41 -16.94
N ASN A 12 -4.67 5.16 -18.01
CA ASN A 12 -5.71 5.83 -18.81
C ASN A 12 -6.62 4.83 -19.54
N ALA A 13 -6.07 3.72 -20.01
CA ALA A 13 -6.83 2.67 -20.66
C ALA A 13 -7.62 1.77 -19.69
N ASN A 14 -7.30 1.79 -18.39
CA ASN A 14 -7.86 0.87 -17.39
C ASN A 14 -8.33 1.65 -16.14
N PRO A 15 -9.47 2.37 -16.18
CA PRO A 15 -9.95 3.16 -15.04
C PRO A 15 -10.16 2.31 -13.78
N LEU A 16 -10.08 2.96 -12.60
CA LEU A 16 -10.29 2.31 -11.30
C LEU A 16 -11.64 1.58 -11.25
N TRP A 17 -11.63 0.37 -10.69
CA TRP A 17 -12.84 -0.41 -10.49
C TRP A 17 -13.70 0.25 -9.42
N PRO A 18 -15.00 0.47 -9.66
CA PRO A 18 -15.87 0.98 -8.61
C PRO A 18 -15.90 0.02 -7.42
N PRO A 19 -16.17 0.52 -6.20
CA PRO A 19 -16.41 -0.34 -5.04
C PRO A 19 -17.45 -1.41 -5.34
N TYR A 20 -17.23 -2.61 -4.83
CA TYR A 20 -18.17 -3.71 -5.02
C TYR A 20 -18.71 -4.24 -3.68
N ASN A 21 -19.91 -4.82 -3.74
CA ASN A 21 -20.51 -5.42 -2.55
C ASN A 21 -19.77 -6.71 -2.21
N ILE A 22 -19.16 -6.75 -1.03
CA ILE A 22 -18.59 -7.96 -0.46
C ILE A 22 -19.64 -8.72 0.35
N ALA A 23 -19.70 -10.04 0.15
CA ALA A 23 -20.57 -10.89 0.96
C ALA A 23 -20.15 -10.87 2.45
N PRO A 24 -21.08 -11.03 3.41
CA PRO A 24 -20.73 -11.03 4.83
C PRO A 24 -19.65 -12.05 5.23
N SER A 25 -19.65 -13.23 4.61
CA SER A 25 -18.61 -14.25 4.81
C SER A 25 -17.23 -13.79 4.33
N THR A 26 -17.18 -13.07 3.21
CA THR A 26 -15.95 -12.49 2.67
C THR A 26 -15.46 -11.35 3.56
N HIS A 27 -16.36 -10.49 4.06
CA HIS A 27 -16.00 -9.44 5.02
C HIS A 27 -15.45 -10.03 6.33
N ALA A 28 -16.05 -11.11 6.83
CA ALA A 28 -15.54 -11.83 7.99
C ALA A 28 -14.14 -12.41 7.74
N ALA A 29 -13.89 -12.99 6.55
CA ALA A 29 -12.56 -13.46 6.16
C ALA A 29 -11.52 -12.33 6.16
N ILE A 30 -11.89 -11.14 5.64
CA ILE A 30 -11.05 -9.94 5.67
C ILE A 30 -10.74 -9.53 7.12
N GLN A 31 -11.74 -9.46 8.01
CA GLN A 31 -11.51 -9.08 9.42
C GLN A 31 -10.61 -10.07 10.16
N ASN A 32 -10.58 -11.33 9.75
CA ASN A 32 -9.71 -12.37 10.32
C ASN A 32 -8.39 -12.53 9.55
N ALA A 33 -8.01 -11.55 8.73
CA ALA A 33 -6.78 -11.54 7.93
C ALA A 33 -6.58 -12.78 7.05
N GLN A 34 -7.66 -13.38 6.57
CA GLN A 34 -7.63 -14.50 5.62
C GLN A 34 -7.38 -13.98 4.19
N LEU A 35 -6.25 -13.29 4.02
CA LEU A 35 -5.82 -12.67 2.78
C LEU A 35 -4.73 -13.52 2.14
N ALA A 36 -4.88 -13.78 0.85
CA ALA A 36 -3.89 -14.46 0.02
C ALA A 36 -3.13 -13.46 -0.84
N LEU A 37 -1.81 -13.66 -0.99
CA LEU A 37 -0.99 -12.88 -1.91
C LEU A 37 -1.14 -13.39 -3.34
N LEU A 38 -1.45 -12.49 -4.27
CA LEU A 38 -1.57 -12.78 -5.70
C LEU A 38 -0.23 -12.59 -6.40
N ARG A 39 0.19 -13.61 -7.15
CA ARG A 39 1.40 -13.54 -7.98
C ARG A 39 1.17 -12.64 -9.19
N ALA A 40 1.89 -11.53 -9.26
CA ALA A 40 1.91 -10.66 -10.44
C ALA A 40 2.65 -11.31 -11.63
N PRO A 41 2.29 -10.98 -12.88
CA PRO A 41 2.97 -11.53 -14.06
C PRO A 41 4.48 -11.24 -14.14
N SER A 42 4.93 -10.09 -13.61
CA SER A 42 6.36 -9.73 -13.59
C SER A 42 7.14 -10.33 -12.41
N PHE A 43 6.46 -10.97 -11.46
CA PHE A 43 7.08 -11.48 -10.24
C PHE A 43 7.90 -12.74 -10.50
N VAL A 44 9.18 -12.70 -10.12
CA VAL A 44 10.09 -13.85 -10.21
C VAL A 44 10.59 -14.22 -8.82
N GLY A 45 10.04 -15.30 -8.26
CA GLY A 45 10.32 -15.74 -6.91
C GLY A 45 9.30 -16.70 -6.33
N ASP A 46 9.31 -16.84 -5.01
CA ASP A 46 8.47 -17.72 -4.22
C ASP A 46 7.59 -16.94 -3.25
N ILE A 47 6.32 -17.35 -3.14
CA ILE A 47 5.34 -16.83 -2.17
C ILE A 47 4.84 -18.04 -1.39
N MET A 48 5.12 -18.10 -0.10
CA MET A 48 4.90 -19.27 0.75
C MET A 48 3.97 -18.90 1.92
N PRO A 49 2.76 -19.49 2.01
CA PRO A 49 1.89 -19.28 3.17
C PRO A 49 2.55 -19.88 4.41
N GLN A 50 2.33 -19.25 5.57
CA GLN A 50 2.76 -19.76 6.86
C GLN A 50 1.57 -20.32 7.66
N PRO A 51 1.79 -21.09 8.73
CA PRO A 51 0.71 -21.70 9.50
C PRO A 51 -0.28 -20.70 10.12
N GLN A 52 0.16 -19.49 10.43
CA GLN A 52 -0.68 -18.44 10.99
C GLN A 52 -1.41 -17.69 9.87
N ALA A 53 -2.71 -17.42 10.07
CA ALA A 53 -3.50 -16.67 9.11
C ALA A 53 -2.90 -15.28 8.88
N GLY A 54 -2.84 -14.84 7.61
CA GLY A 54 -2.28 -13.54 7.25
C GLY A 54 -0.75 -13.48 7.27
N HIS A 55 -0.06 -14.60 7.52
CA HIS A 55 1.40 -14.66 7.52
C HIS A 55 1.94 -15.30 6.24
N TRP A 56 2.83 -14.58 5.57
CA TRP A 56 3.46 -15.01 4.33
C TRP A 56 4.96 -14.83 4.39
N LYS A 57 5.71 -15.74 3.77
CA LYS A 57 7.13 -15.57 3.47
C LYS A 57 7.31 -15.41 1.97
N VAL A 58 8.07 -14.41 1.55
CA VAL A 58 8.30 -14.08 0.15
C VAL A 58 9.80 -13.97 -0.11
N ARG A 59 10.22 -14.52 -1.25
CA ARG A 59 11.59 -14.45 -1.77
C ARG A 59 11.55 -14.06 -3.24
N THR A 60 12.39 -13.15 -3.67
CA THR A 60 12.56 -12.81 -5.09
C THR A 60 13.95 -13.20 -5.61
N ASN A 61 14.02 -13.47 -6.92
CA ASN A 61 15.29 -13.63 -7.62
C ASN A 61 15.94 -12.26 -7.88
N ALA A 62 17.27 -12.19 -7.96
CA ALA A 62 17.99 -10.98 -8.36
C ALA A 62 17.55 -10.39 -9.72
N LYS A 63 16.95 -11.20 -10.60
CA LYS A 63 16.39 -10.77 -11.89
C LYS A 63 14.92 -10.35 -11.82
N CYS A 64 14.30 -10.36 -10.64
CA CYS A 64 12.94 -9.87 -10.47
C CYS A 64 12.93 -8.38 -10.81
N ARG A 65 12.15 -8.03 -11.84
CA ARG A 65 11.88 -6.62 -12.17
C ARG A 65 10.80 -6.10 -11.24
N ASP A 66 10.51 -4.81 -11.36
CA ASP A 66 9.39 -4.15 -10.71
C ASP A 66 8.13 -5.01 -10.77
N SER A 67 7.63 -5.33 -9.60
CA SER A 67 6.44 -6.15 -9.43
C SER A 67 5.66 -5.70 -8.22
N SER A 68 4.34 -5.65 -8.34
CA SER A 68 3.45 -5.35 -7.21
C SER A 68 2.60 -6.58 -6.90
N ILE A 69 2.79 -7.14 -5.71
CA ILE A 69 2.04 -8.26 -5.17
C ILE A 69 0.87 -7.66 -4.39
N LEU A 70 -0.36 -7.97 -4.79
CA LEU A 70 -1.58 -7.51 -4.11
C LEU A 70 -2.21 -8.67 -3.33
N THR A 71 -2.99 -8.35 -2.31
CA THR A 71 -3.90 -9.33 -1.71
C THR A 71 -5.06 -9.65 -2.66
N ASN A 72 -5.68 -10.82 -2.48
CA ASN A 72 -6.87 -11.23 -3.23
C ASN A 72 -8.16 -10.51 -2.78
N LEU A 73 -8.18 -9.98 -1.57
CA LEU A 73 -9.30 -9.27 -0.97
C LEU A 73 -8.83 -7.93 -0.40
N PRO A 74 -9.69 -6.90 -0.37
CA PRO A 74 -9.32 -5.60 0.18
C PRO A 74 -9.20 -5.67 1.71
N MET A 75 -8.44 -4.76 2.29
CA MET A 75 -8.43 -4.54 3.74
C MET A 75 -9.43 -3.44 4.15
N TYR A 76 -9.77 -2.55 3.21
CA TYR A 76 -10.83 -1.55 3.34
C TYR A 76 -11.84 -1.72 2.22
N SER A 77 -13.11 -1.94 2.57
CA SER A 77 -14.21 -1.85 1.61
C SER A 77 -14.93 -0.51 1.75
N ALA A 78 -15.02 0.26 0.66
CA ALA A 78 -15.66 1.57 0.68
C ALA A 78 -17.16 1.50 0.97
N LEU A 79 -17.83 0.38 0.62
CA LEU A 79 -19.27 0.21 0.87
C LEU A 79 -19.59 -0.31 2.28
N VAL A 80 -18.64 -0.98 2.93
CA VAL A 80 -18.87 -1.66 4.23
C VAL A 80 -18.14 -1.00 5.38
N ASP A 81 -16.87 -0.65 5.19
CA ASP A 81 -15.99 -0.15 6.25
C ASP A 81 -15.98 1.38 6.37
N THR A 82 -16.71 2.09 5.49
CA THR A 82 -16.72 3.55 5.49
C THR A 82 -17.21 4.13 6.83
N PRO A 83 -16.45 5.06 7.44
CA PRO A 83 -16.87 5.75 8.66
C PRO A 83 -18.21 6.48 8.52
N LEU A 84 -18.59 6.92 7.31
CA LEU A 84 -19.86 7.59 7.05
C LEU A 84 -21.07 6.68 7.33
N ARG A 85 -20.90 5.37 7.10
CA ARG A 85 -21.92 4.35 7.38
C ARG A 85 -21.78 3.78 8.79
N ALA A 86 -20.55 3.45 9.18
CA ALA A 86 -20.27 2.76 10.43
C ALA A 86 -20.28 3.69 11.67
N GLN A 87 -20.24 5.01 11.45
CA GLN A 87 -20.17 6.04 12.50
C GLN A 87 -19.00 5.84 13.48
N ARG A 88 -17.91 5.23 13.00
CA ARG A 88 -16.67 5.00 13.74
C ARG A 88 -15.46 5.07 12.81
N PRO A 89 -14.27 5.44 13.31
CA PRO A 89 -13.03 5.35 12.55
C PRO A 89 -12.79 3.94 12.01
N LYS A 90 -12.14 3.86 10.85
CA LYS A 90 -11.61 2.61 10.30
C LYS A 90 -10.13 2.77 10.06
N THR A 91 -9.34 1.85 10.61
CA THR A 91 -7.91 1.76 10.33
C THR A 91 -7.61 0.46 9.59
N ILE A 92 -6.84 0.57 8.51
CA ILE A 92 -6.20 -0.55 7.81
C ILE A 92 -4.70 -0.45 8.02
N TYR A 93 -4.03 -1.57 8.21
CA TYR A 93 -2.62 -1.62 8.55
C TYR A 93 -2.05 -3.01 8.28
N PHE A 94 -0.78 -3.10 7.89
CA PHE A 94 -0.05 -4.36 7.87
C PHE A 94 1.44 -4.10 8.11
N GLU A 95 2.15 -5.15 8.55
CA GLU A 95 3.60 -5.11 8.75
C GLU A 95 4.32 -6.04 7.77
N LEU A 96 5.58 -5.70 7.50
CA LEU A 96 6.53 -6.46 6.73
C LEU A 96 7.86 -6.47 7.46
N LYS A 97 8.44 -7.66 7.63
CA LYS A 97 9.79 -7.83 8.18
C LYS A 97 10.77 -8.19 7.09
N VAL A 98 11.80 -7.36 6.92
CA VAL A 98 12.92 -7.65 6.03
C VAL A 98 13.78 -8.74 6.68
N THR A 99 13.94 -9.87 6.00
CA THR A 99 14.71 -11.02 6.52
C THR A 99 16.04 -11.21 5.79
N GLY A 100 16.17 -10.71 4.57
CA GLY A 100 17.41 -10.75 3.81
C GLY A 100 17.35 -9.91 2.55
N ILE A 101 18.52 -9.53 2.06
CA ILE A 101 18.70 -8.73 0.85
C ILE A 101 19.81 -9.37 0.02
N GLY A 102 19.45 -9.86 -1.17
CA GLY A 102 20.34 -10.25 -2.27
C GLY A 102 21.62 -10.98 -1.86
N ARG A 103 22.74 -10.63 -2.52
CA ARG A 103 24.08 -11.20 -2.27
C ARG A 103 24.71 -10.72 -0.94
N GLY A 104 23.92 -10.50 0.12
CA GLY A 104 24.43 -10.18 1.45
C GLY A 104 24.81 -8.70 1.68
N GLY A 105 23.97 -7.77 1.23
CA GLY A 105 24.12 -6.32 1.52
C GLY A 105 23.62 -5.92 2.91
N PHE A 106 23.93 -4.70 3.36
CA PHE A 106 23.50 -4.17 4.66
C PHE A 106 22.19 -3.36 4.60
N SER A 107 21.82 -2.84 3.43
CA SER A 107 20.57 -2.13 3.16
C SER A 107 20.03 -2.42 1.75
N LEU A 108 18.79 -2.01 1.47
CA LEU A 108 18.19 -2.12 0.14
C LEU A 108 18.84 -1.16 -0.88
N GLU A 109 19.20 0.05 -0.43
CA GLU A 109 19.92 1.05 -1.22
C GLU A 109 21.20 0.47 -1.85
N GLU A 110 22.02 -0.21 -1.04
CA GLU A 110 23.30 -0.78 -1.47
C GLU A 110 23.16 -1.96 -2.44
N ALA A 111 22.01 -2.63 -2.43
CA ALA A 111 21.83 -3.92 -3.10
C ALA A 111 21.17 -3.83 -4.48
N GLU A 112 20.81 -2.63 -4.94
CA GLU A 112 19.98 -2.41 -6.13
C GLU A 112 18.72 -3.30 -6.12
N ALA A 113 18.11 -3.42 -4.94
CA ALA A 113 16.92 -4.22 -4.69
C ALA A 113 15.99 -3.43 -3.77
N GLY A 114 14.68 -3.64 -3.89
CA GLY A 114 13.73 -2.83 -3.15
C GLY A 114 12.51 -3.62 -2.70
N ILE A 115 11.97 -3.18 -1.57
CA ILE A 115 10.67 -3.56 -1.03
C ILE A 115 9.90 -2.27 -0.84
N ALA A 116 8.70 -2.18 -1.35
CA ALA A 116 7.78 -1.09 -1.07
C ALA A 116 6.54 -1.63 -0.33
N VAL A 117 6.06 -0.91 0.67
CA VAL A 117 4.80 -1.22 1.38
C VAL A 117 3.77 -0.14 1.06
N GLY A 118 2.55 -0.53 0.69
CA GLY A 118 1.55 0.41 0.22
C GLY A 118 0.12 -0.12 0.18
N PHE A 119 -0.77 0.74 -0.29
CA PHE A 119 -2.16 0.41 -0.61
C PHE A 119 -2.47 0.81 -2.05
N ILE A 120 -3.31 0.00 -2.70
CA ILE A 120 -3.74 0.18 -4.09
C ILE A 120 -5.26 0.06 -4.20
N ALA A 121 -5.88 0.99 -4.91
CA ALA A 121 -7.18 0.85 -5.54
C ALA A 121 -6.98 0.24 -6.95
N PRO A 122 -7.55 -0.95 -7.24
CA PRO A 122 -7.38 -1.62 -8.53
C PRO A 122 -8.27 -1.02 -9.64
N PRO A 123 -7.95 -1.27 -10.92
CA PRO A 123 -6.82 -2.05 -11.40
C PRO A 123 -5.54 -1.20 -11.45
N TYR A 124 -4.40 -1.87 -11.31
CA TYR A 124 -3.09 -1.23 -11.20
C TYR A 124 -2.05 -1.92 -12.11
N PRO A 125 -1.14 -1.18 -12.77
CA PRO A 125 -0.10 -1.78 -13.60
C PRO A 125 0.91 -2.51 -12.71
N THR A 126 0.74 -3.82 -12.51
CA THR A 126 1.53 -4.63 -11.55
C THR A 126 3.02 -4.73 -11.88
N PHE A 127 3.48 -4.13 -12.97
CA PHE A 127 4.90 -3.94 -13.30
C PHE A 127 5.47 -2.62 -12.75
N ARG A 128 4.76 -1.95 -11.83
CA ARG A 128 5.17 -0.74 -11.11
C ARG A 128 5.00 -0.96 -9.60
N LEU A 129 5.77 -0.28 -8.78
CA LEU A 129 5.66 -0.35 -7.32
C LEU A 129 4.52 0.57 -6.81
N PRO A 130 3.88 0.24 -5.66
CA PRO A 130 2.84 1.07 -5.05
C PRO A 130 3.29 2.52 -4.85
N GLY A 131 2.41 3.48 -5.14
CA GLY A 131 2.68 4.91 -5.04
C GLY A 131 3.14 5.58 -6.33
N TRP A 132 3.64 4.83 -7.33
CA TRP A 132 4.12 5.43 -8.58
C TRP A 132 3.04 5.86 -9.57
N GLN A 133 1.79 5.43 -9.37
CA GLN A 133 0.68 5.68 -10.30
C GLN A 133 -0.62 5.93 -9.53
N ARG A 134 -1.60 6.52 -10.21
CA ARG A 134 -2.91 6.88 -9.64
C ARG A 134 -3.62 5.72 -8.94
N GLY A 135 -4.33 6.02 -7.86
CA GLY A 135 -4.98 5.00 -7.02
C GLY A 135 -4.02 4.25 -6.12
N SER A 136 -2.82 4.77 -5.85
CA SER A 136 -1.88 4.08 -4.97
C SER A 136 -1.01 5.03 -4.16
N LEU A 137 -0.59 4.54 -2.99
CA LEU A 137 0.44 5.13 -2.16
C LEU A 137 1.41 4.05 -1.67
N GLY A 138 2.62 4.45 -1.32
CA GLY A 138 3.60 3.53 -0.74
C GLY A 138 4.83 4.22 -0.18
N VAL A 139 5.59 3.47 0.63
CA VAL A 139 6.92 3.85 1.11
C VAL A 139 7.92 2.83 0.56
N HIS A 140 8.98 3.33 -0.08
CA HIS A 140 9.97 2.50 -0.77
C HIS A 140 11.19 2.34 0.13
N GLY A 141 11.69 1.11 0.21
CA GLY A 141 12.73 0.74 1.16
C GLY A 141 14.14 0.97 0.66
N ASP A 142 14.35 1.14 -0.64
CA ASP A 142 15.65 1.44 -1.23
C ASP A 142 16.09 2.89 -0.93
N ASP A 143 15.16 3.84 -0.83
CA ASP A 143 15.48 5.25 -0.55
C ASP A 143 14.75 5.86 0.67
N GLY A 144 13.80 5.13 1.26
CA GLY A 144 13.01 5.61 2.39
C GLY A 144 11.96 6.67 2.01
N ARG A 145 11.67 6.88 0.73
CA ARG A 145 10.74 7.92 0.28
C ARG A 145 9.29 7.46 0.30
N LYS A 146 8.39 8.43 0.48
CA LYS A 146 6.95 8.22 0.26
C LYS A 146 6.57 8.59 -1.16
N TYR A 147 5.60 7.86 -1.70
CA TYR A 147 5.07 8.02 -3.05
C TYR A 147 3.55 8.00 -3.00
N VAL A 148 2.92 8.98 -3.64
CA VAL A 148 1.47 9.06 -3.81
C VAL A 148 1.23 9.56 -5.23
N ASN A 149 0.80 8.67 -6.14
CA ASN A 149 0.69 8.97 -7.57
C ASN A 149 1.91 9.78 -8.13
N ASP A 150 3.12 9.34 -7.82
CA ASP A 150 4.36 10.05 -8.19
C ASP A 150 5.34 9.09 -8.89
N THR A 151 5.49 9.21 -10.21
CA THR A 151 6.43 8.40 -10.99
C THR A 151 7.83 9.04 -11.11
N TRP A 152 8.07 10.19 -10.48
CA TRP A 152 9.22 11.07 -10.70
C TRP A 152 10.22 11.14 -9.54
N GLY A 153 10.05 10.31 -8.50
CA GLY A 153 11.05 10.15 -7.46
C GLY A 153 10.58 10.40 -6.04
N GLY A 154 9.29 10.68 -5.82
CA GLY A 154 8.68 10.71 -4.48
C GLY A 154 9.18 11.86 -3.61
N VAL A 155 8.93 11.74 -2.31
CA VAL A 155 9.26 12.75 -1.28
C VAL A 155 10.02 12.10 -0.13
N ASP A 156 11.11 12.74 0.33
CA ASP A 156 11.89 12.31 1.49
C ASP A 156 10.97 12.12 2.72
N PHE A 157 11.13 11.01 3.45
CA PHE A 157 10.17 10.63 4.48
C PHE A 157 10.74 9.82 5.65
N THR A 158 11.42 8.70 5.37
CA THR A 158 12.12 7.86 6.35
C THR A 158 13.50 7.47 5.79
N THR A 159 14.16 6.48 6.39
CA THR A 159 15.41 5.90 5.92
C THR A 159 15.17 4.61 5.15
N ALA A 160 16.19 4.16 4.40
CA ALA A 160 16.17 2.86 3.75
C ALA A 160 15.85 1.71 4.73
N PHE A 161 15.26 0.63 4.22
CA PHE A 161 14.98 -0.57 5.01
C PHE A 161 16.23 -1.45 5.08
N ALA A 162 16.45 -2.07 6.23
CA ALA A 162 17.57 -2.98 6.46
C ALA A 162 17.09 -4.37 6.93
N PRO A 163 17.89 -5.44 6.74
CA PRO A 163 17.57 -6.75 7.30
C PRO A 163 17.36 -6.65 8.82
N GLY A 164 16.28 -7.24 9.31
CA GLY A 164 15.85 -7.17 10.70
C GLY A 164 14.79 -6.11 10.97
N ASP A 165 14.65 -5.09 10.11
CA ASP A 165 13.57 -4.11 10.24
C ASP A 165 12.20 -4.77 10.06
N THR A 166 11.28 -4.40 10.93
CA THR A 166 9.84 -4.62 10.76
C THR A 166 9.18 -3.28 10.50
N VAL A 167 8.82 -3.04 9.25
CA VAL A 167 8.15 -1.81 8.81
C VAL A 167 6.65 -2.05 8.68
N GLY A 168 5.85 -1.01 8.75
CA GLY A 168 4.41 -1.11 8.55
C GLY A 168 3.84 0.17 8.00
N ILE A 169 2.71 0.05 7.30
CA ILE A 169 1.99 1.18 6.71
C ILE A 169 0.50 1.01 7.00
N GLY A 170 -0.15 2.12 7.35
CA GLY A 170 -1.58 2.13 7.61
C GLY A 170 -2.26 3.40 7.17
N MET A 171 -3.58 3.31 7.02
CA MET A 171 -4.47 4.41 6.72
C MET A 171 -5.62 4.40 7.73
N THR A 172 -5.91 5.56 8.31
CA THR A 172 -7.05 5.77 9.20
C THR A 172 -8.04 6.72 8.55
N PHE A 173 -9.28 6.25 8.39
CA PHE A 173 -10.40 6.98 7.82
C PHE A 173 -11.32 7.45 8.95
N THR A 174 -11.66 8.73 8.97
CA THR A 174 -12.59 9.32 9.95
C THR A 174 -13.59 10.27 9.30
N ILE A 175 -14.77 10.42 9.92
CA ILE A 175 -15.74 11.45 9.52
C ILE A 175 -15.04 12.82 9.60
N PRO A 176 -15.20 13.72 8.60
CA PRO A 176 -14.58 15.03 8.61
C PRO A 176 -14.90 15.80 9.89
N LYS A 177 -13.86 16.26 10.61
CA LYS A 177 -14.05 17.06 11.84
C LYS A 177 -14.71 18.42 11.56
N ASN A 178 -14.39 19.00 10.40
CA ASN A 178 -14.94 20.26 9.92
C ASN A 178 -15.57 20.02 8.54
N PRO A 179 -16.86 19.62 8.45
CA PRO A 179 -17.51 19.45 7.15
C PRO A 179 -17.55 20.80 6.41
N PRO A 180 -17.22 20.85 5.11
CA PRO A 180 -17.32 22.10 4.34
C PRO A 180 -18.75 22.64 4.38
N SER A 181 -18.89 23.96 4.49
CA SER A 181 -20.18 24.63 4.33
C SER A 181 -20.71 24.39 2.91
N TYR A 182 -22.04 24.35 2.75
CA TYR A 182 -22.75 24.03 1.51
C TYR A 182 -22.36 24.88 0.27
N GLU A 183 -21.56 25.93 0.43
CA GLU A 183 -21.14 26.86 -0.64
C GLU A 183 -19.71 26.64 -1.16
N ALA A 184 -18.89 25.81 -0.50
CA ALA A 184 -17.58 25.44 -1.03
C ALA A 184 -17.75 24.25 -2.00
N GLY A 185 -17.48 24.47 -3.29
CA GLY A 185 -17.63 23.50 -4.37
C GLY A 185 -17.18 22.08 -3.97
N GLN A 186 -18.16 21.17 -3.89
CA GLN A 186 -17.96 19.78 -3.52
C GLN A 186 -17.23 19.01 -4.64
N GLN A 187 -15.92 19.14 -4.69
CA GLN A 187 -15.07 18.16 -5.35
C GLN A 187 -14.00 17.69 -4.37
N GLY A 188 -14.28 16.60 -3.64
CA GLY A 188 -13.21 15.65 -3.37
C GLY A 188 -12.68 15.47 -1.94
N LYS A 189 -13.36 15.91 -0.86
CA LYS A 189 -13.05 15.46 0.51
C LYS A 189 -14.23 14.71 1.13
N LEU A 190 -14.23 13.38 0.98
CA LEU A 190 -15.28 12.49 1.53
C LEU A 190 -15.07 12.21 3.02
N MET A 191 -13.81 12.13 3.46
CA MET A 191 -13.41 11.80 4.81
C MET A 191 -12.03 12.36 5.14
N ASP A 192 -11.73 12.51 6.42
CA ASP A 192 -10.35 12.75 6.88
C ASP A 192 -9.58 11.42 6.75
N VAL A 193 -8.38 11.47 6.15
CA VAL A 193 -7.52 10.30 5.89
C VAL A 193 -6.14 10.58 6.46
N ASP A 194 -5.74 9.86 7.51
CA ASP A 194 -4.37 9.90 8.05
C ASP A 194 -3.61 8.67 7.55
N VAL A 195 -2.50 8.87 6.85
CA VAL A 195 -1.59 7.80 6.47
C VAL A 195 -0.42 7.81 7.43
N PHE A 196 0.00 6.63 7.90
CA PHE A 196 1.10 6.53 8.85
C PHE A 196 2.03 5.38 8.51
N PHE A 197 3.29 5.55 8.90
CA PHE A 197 4.35 4.57 8.74
C PHE A 197 5.00 4.26 10.08
N THR A 198 5.38 3.02 10.24
CA THR A 198 5.96 2.49 11.47
C THR A 198 7.21 1.70 11.17
N ARG A 199 8.16 1.72 12.11
CA ARG A 199 9.34 0.85 12.10
C ARG A 199 9.57 0.31 13.50
N ASN A 200 9.84 -0.99 13.58
CA ASN A 200 10.21 -1.71 14.81
C ASN A 200 9.26 -1.41 15.98
N GLY A 201 7.95 -1.43 15.69
CA GLY A 201 6.88 -1.22 16.68
C GLY A 201 6.61 0.24 17.06
N LYS A 202 7.18 1.23 16.35
CA LYS A 202 6.98 2.66 16.63
C LYS A 202 6.50 3.40 15.38
N LYS A 203 5.59 4.37 15.53
CA LYS A 203 5.24 5.31 14.46
C LYS A 203 6.43 6.26 14.21
N GLU A 204 6.96 6.26 13.00
CA GLU A 204 8.06 7.15 12.60
C GLU A 204 7.55 8.41 11.89
N GLY A 205 6.44 8.29 11.15
CA GLY A 205 5.91 9.40 10.37
C GLY A 205 4.50 9.17 9.88
N GLY A 206 3.96 10.17 9.18
CA GLY A 206 2.66 10.13 8.54
C GLY A 206 2.39 11.36 7.70
N TRP A 207 1.30 11.35 6.94
CA TRP A 207 0.85 12.47 6.12
C TRP A 207 -0.68 12.47 5.96
N ASP A 208 -1.23 13.62 5.57
CA ASP A 208 -2.65 13.73 5.23
C ASP A 208 -2.88 13.09 3.85
N GLY A 209 -3.70 12.03 3.80
CA GLY A 209 -4.07 11.36 2.55
C GLY A 209 -4.90 12.21 1.60
N ASN A 210 -5.36 13.39 2.05
CA ASN A 210 -6.04 14.39 1.23
C ASN A 210 -5.12 15.51 0.74
N GLU A 211 -3.82 15.48 1.05
CA GLU A 211 -2.88 16.51 0.62
C GLU A 211 -2.96 16.74 -0.90
N GLU A 212 -2.98 18.01 -1.32
CA GLU A 212 -2.88 18.36 -2.73
C GLU A 212 -1.49 18.00 -3.23
N LEU A 213 -1.43 17.30 -4.36
CA LEU A 213 -0.18 16.89 -4.97
C LEU A 213 0.27 17.94 -5.99
N ASP A 214 1.55 17.86 -6.37
CA ASP A 214 2.09 18.67 -7.46
C ASP A 214 1.25 18.46 -8.75
N ALA A 215 1.10 19.52 -9.55
CA ALA A 215 0.32 19.50 -10.78
C ALA A 215 0.77 18.42 -11.78
N ARG A 216 2.02 17.94 -11.68
CA ARG A 216 2.53 16.81 -12.47
C ARG A 216 1.83 15.49 -12.13
N SER A 217 1.37 15.31 -10.90
CA SER A 217 0.65 14.12 -10.42
C SER A 217 -0.82 14.18 -10.84
N GLU A 218 -1.06 14.07 -12.14
CA GLU A 218 -2.40 14.11 -12.73
C GLU A 218 -3.36 13.11 -12.06
N GLY A 219 -4.55 13.57 -11.69
CA GLY A 219 -5.54 12.79 -10.93
C GLY A 219 -5.34 12.81 -9.41
N GLY A 220 -4.24 13.40 -8.91
CA GLY A 220 -4.00 13.62 -7.48
C GLY A 220 -4.11 12.32 -6.67
N THR A 221 -4.88 12.38 -5.59
CA THR A 221 -5.12 11.28 -4.65
C THR A 221 -6.38 10.45 -4.95
N ILE A 222 -6.83 10.43 -6.22
CA ILE A 222 -7.96 9.58 -6.65
C ILE A 222 -7.79 8.13 -6.20
N GLY A 223 -8.85 7.50 -5.70
CA GLY A 223 -8.81 6.11 -5.23
C GLY A 223 -8.43 5.93 -3.76
N LEU A 224 -7.88 6.96 -3.10
CA LEU A 224 -7.30 6.84 -1.75
C LEU A 224 -8.15 7.52 -0.67
N LYS A 225 -9.26 8.16 -1.04
CA LYS A 225 -10.06 9.03 -0.15
C LYS A 225 -11.25 8.29 0.47
N GLY A 226 -11.16 6.97 0.56
CA GLY A 226 -12.23 6.08 1.02
C GLY A 226 -13.40 5.92 0.06
N ASP A 227 -13.21 6.29 -1.21
CA ASP A 227 -14.12 6.12 -2.34
C ASP A 227 -13.94 4.80 -3.07
N PHE A 228 -12.86 4.06 -2.80
CA PHE A 228 -12.51 2.79 -3.45
C PHE A 228 -12.12 1.72 -2.43
N ASP A 229 -12.24 0.46 -2.85
CA ASP A 229 -11.73 -0.65 -2.07
C ASP A 229 -10.19 -0.66 -2.13
N LEU A 230 -9.53 -0.75 -0.97
CA LEU A 230 -8.07 -0.67 -0.87
C LEU A 230 -7.47 -2.01 -0.49
N PHE A 231 -6.47 -2.39 -1.27
CA PHE A 231 -5.76 -3.65 -1.15
C PHE A 231 -4.34 -3.38 -0.67
N PRO A 232 -3.87 -4.09 0.38
CA PRO A 232 -2.45 -4.15 0.69
C PRO A 232 -1.66 -4.54 -0.55
N ALA A 233 -0.58 -3.82 -0.78
CA ALA A 233 0.29 -4.01 -1.92
C ALA A 233 1.75 -3.98 -1.47
N ILE A 234 2.52 -4.93 -1.99
CA ILE A 234 3.95 -5.05 -1.74
C ILE A 234 4.68 -4.94 -3.07
N GLY A 235 5.42 -3.86 -3.24
CA GLY A 235 6.30 -3.67 -4.38
C GLY A 235 7.63 -4.40 -4.15
N VAL A 236 8.18 -5.03 -5.18
CA VAL A 236 9.49 -5.69 -5.15
C VAL A 236 10.27 -5.49 -6.45
N PHE A 237 11.59 -5.40 -6.34
CA PHE A 237 12.55 -5.61 -7.44
C PHE A 237 13.88 -6.11 -6.86
N GLY A 238 14.71 -6.72 -7.70
CA GLY A 238 15.95 -7.35 -7.25
C GLY A 238 15.68 -8.56 -6.34
N GLY A 239 16.73 -9.03 -5.65
CA GLY A 239 16.65 -10.20 -4.77
C GLY A 239 16.41 -9.77 -3.32
N VAL A 240 15.23 -10.08 -2.77
CA VAL A 240 14.86 -9.75 -1.39
C VAL A 240 14.14 -10.93 -0.73
N ASP A 241 14.30 -11.04 0.58
CA ASP A 241 13.62 -12.03 1.44
C ASP A 241 12.87 -11.30 2.54
N PHE A 242 11.58 -11.55 2.70
CA PHE A 242 10.78 -10.90 3.74
C PHE A 242 9.60 -11.76 4.20
N GLU A 243 9.04 -11.36 5.33
CA GLU A 243 7.79 -11.88 5.85
C GLU A 243 6.75 -10.76 5.91
N VAL A 244 5.47 -11.10 5.70
CA VAL A 244 4.34 -10.16 5.73
C VAL A 244 3.34 -10.62 6.77
N PHE A 245 2.78 -9.68 7.53
CA PHE A 245 1.85 -9.91 8.62
C PHE A 245 0.58 -9.08 8.43
N PHE A 246 -0.51 -9.74 8.07
CA PHE A 246 -1.83 -9.10 7.94
C PHE A 246 -2.68 -9.22 9.22
N HIS A 247 -2.37 -10.17 10.11
CA HIS A 247 -3.17 -10.38 11.31
C HIS A 247 -2.67 -9.54 12.50
N PRO A 248 -3.55 -8.81 13.22
CA PRO A 248 -3.15 -7.92 14.32
C PRO A 248 -2.38 -8.59 15.47
N SER A 249 -2.57 -9.89 15.68
CA SER A 249 -1.83 -10.63 16.72
C SER A 249 -0.34 -10.77 16.44
N GLN A 250 0.10 -10.48 15.22
CA GLN A 250 1.47 -10.65 14.76
C GLN A 250 2.23 -9.32 14.70
N TRP A 251 1.52 -8.19 14.81
CA TRP A 251 2.12 -6.87 14.68
C TRP A 251 2.89 -6.45 15.92
N LEU A 252 4.00 -5.76 15.70
CA LEU A 252 4.75 -5.07 16.74
C LEU A 252 4.06 -3.78 17.16
N TYR A 253 3.51 -3.02 16.21
CA TYR A 253 2.75 -1.81 16.46
C TYR A 253 1.25 -2.11 16.60
N ARG A 254 0.59 -1.42 17.53
CA ARG A 254 -0.86 -1.52 17.74
C ARG A 254 -1.52 -0.20 17.37
N PRO A 255 -2.17 -0.11 16.20
CA PRO A 255 -2.78 1.14 15.72
C PRO A 255 -4.19 1.40 16.29
N PHE A 256 -4.68 0.56 17.22
CA PHE A 256 -6.04 0.61 17.78
C PHE A 256 -6.03 0.93 19.28
#